data_AF-D8G985-F1
#
_entry.id   AF-D8G985-F1
#
_cell.length_a   1.000
_cell.length_b   1.000
_cell.length_c   1.000
_cell.angle_alpha   90.00
_cell.angle_beta   90.00
_cell.angle_gamma   90.00
#
_symmetry.space_group_name_H-M   'P 1'
#
loop_
_entity.id
_entity.type
_entity.pdbx_description
1 polymer ?
#
loop_
_entity_poly.entity_id
_entity_poly.type
_entity_poly.pdbx_seq_one_letter_code
_entity_poly.pdbx_strand_id
1 'polypeptide(L)'
;MKIEELLQTRGIIHRDPEIMSGVPVFVGTRVPLKTFFDYLEGESGFTEFINDFPYLESQAIKVLENLTKMMLSLESNNNAYTA
;
A
#
# COMPACT_ATOMS: atom_id res chain seq x y z
N MET A 1 -2.00 8.19 -7.79
CA MET A 1 -3.23 7.66 -7.14
C MET A 1 -3.28 8.19 -5.70
N LYS A 2 -4.42 8.63 -5.14
CA LYS A 2 -4.48 9.23 -3.77
C LYS A 2 -3.82 8.34 -2.69
N ILE A 3 -3.89 7.03 -2.85
CA ILE A 3 -3.27 6.09 -1.92
C ILE A 3 -1.74 6.13 -1.95
N GLU A 4 -1.10 6.28 -3.11
CA GLU A 4 0.36 6.32 -3.20
C GLU A 4 0.92 7.56 -2.49
N GLU A 5 0.27 8.70 -2.66
CA GLU A 5 0.62 9.95 -1.96
C GLU A 5 0.46 9.80 -0.44
N LEU A 6 -0.62 9.19 0.03
CA LEU A 6 -0.84 8.87 1.44
C LEU A 6 0.25 7.94 2.00
N LEU A 7 0.61 6.90 1.26
CA LEU A 7 1.64 5.95 1.69
C LEU A 7 3.04 6.59 1.68
N GLN A 8 3.31 7.49 0.73
CA GLN A 8 4.57 8.22 0.63
C GLN A 8 4.74 9.22 1.78
N THR A 9 3.70 10.01 2.08
CA THR A 9 3.71 10.93 3.23
C THR A 9 3.85 10.22 4.58
N ARG A 10 3.44 8.95 4.66
CA ARG A 10 3.62 8.08 5.84
C ARG A 10 4.96 7.34 5.87
N GLY A 11 5.83 7.55 4.88
CA GLY A 11 7.14 6.89 4.80
C GLY A 11 7.06 5.37 4.63
N ILE A 12 5.96 4.86 4.08
CA ILE A 12 5.80 3.41 3.82
C ILE A 12 6.44 3.06 2.48
N ILE A 13 6.24 3.94 1.49
CA ILE A 13 6.83 3.87 0.17
C ILE A 13 7.64 5.14 -0.14
N HIS A 14 8.51 5.07 -1.13
CA HIS A 14 9.13 6.24 -1.73
C HIS A 14 9.20 6.10 -3.25
N ARG A 15 9.44 7.23 -3.93
CA ARG A 15 9.74 7.29 -5.36
C ARG A 15 11.04 8.04 -5.52
N ASP A 16 12.00 7.41 -6.20
CA ASP A 16 13.30 7.97 -6.51
C ASP A 16 13.63 7.60 -7.96
N PRO A 17 13.89 8.55 -8.87
CA PRO A 17 14.28 8.26 -10.25
C PRO A 17 15.48 7.31 -10.37
N GLU A 18 16.38 7.30 -9.38
CA GLU A 18 17.54 6.42 -9.34
C GLU A 18 17.20 4.99 -8.88
N ILE A 19 16.00 4.79 -8.31
CA ILE A 19 15.50 3.50 -7.82
C ILE A 19 14.33 3.06 -8.68
N MET A 20 14.54 1.99 -9.47
CA MET A 20 13.50 1.45 -10.35
C MET A 20 12.83 2.49 -11.26
N SER A 21 13.59 3.49 -11.75
CA SER A 21 13.08 4.55 -12.62
C SER A 21 11.90 5.34 -12.02
N GLY A 22 11.86 5.51 -10.70
CA GLY A 22 10.81 6.27 -10.01
C GLY A 22 9.51 5.49 -9.77
N VAL A 23 9.50 4.17 -9.99
CA VAL A 23 8.39 3.31 -9.55
C VAL A 23 8.29 3.39 -8.01
N PRO A 24 7.08 3.56 -7.45
CA PRO A 24 6.91 3.52 -6.00
C PRO A 24 7.29 2.15 -5.42
N VAL A 25 8.23 2.17 -4.49
CA VAL A 25 8.77 0.99 -3.81
C VAL A 25 8.66 1.13 -2.30
N PHE A 26 8.58 0.02 -1.57
CA PHE A 26 8.65 0.03 -0.11
C PHE A 26 9.99 0.62 0.35
N VAL A 27 9.93 1.55 1.31
CA VAL A 27 11.14 2.18 1.89
C VAL A 27 12.09 1.11 2.39
N GLY A 28 13.38 1.26 2.06
CA GLY A 28 14.43 0.32 2.42
C GLY A 28 14.55 -0.90 1.48
N THR A 29 13.75 -0.96 0.42
CA THR A 29 13.73 -2.11 -0.51
C THR A 29 13.67 -1.67 -1.97
N ARG A 30 13.78 -2.65 -2.88
CA ARG A 30 13.44 -2.50 -4.31
C ARG A 30 12.17 -3.27 -4.66
N VAL A 31 11.28 -3.52 -3.71
CA VAL A 31 10.02 -4.21 -3.95
C VAL A 31 8.97 -3.15 -4.32
N PRO A 32 8.41 -3.18 -5.55
CA PRO A 32 7.36 -2.26 -5.96
C PRO A 32 6.10 -2.40 -5.10
N LEU A 33 5.42 -1.28 -4.86
CA LEU A 33 4.08 -1.30 -4.27
C LEU A 33 3.11 -2.11 -5.15
N LYS A 34 3.28 -2.08 -6.48
CA LYS A 34 2.46 -2.86 -7.40
C LYS A 34 2.58 -4.37 -7.13
N THR A 35 3.78 -4.87 -6.83
CA THR A 35 4.00 -6.29 -6.49
C THR A 35 3.13 -6.71 -5.31
N PHE A 36 3.01 -5.87 -4.28
CA PHE A 36 2.11 -6.17 -3.16
C PHE A 36 0.66 -6.36 -3.61
N PHE A 37 0.14 -5.48 -4.48
CA PHE A 37 -1.21 -5.62 -5.01
C PHE A 37 -1.38 -6.83 -5.93
N ASP A 38 -0.38 -7.11 -6.76
CA ASP A 38 -0.39 -8.29 -7.65
C ASP A 38 -0.50 -9.59 -6.83
N TYR A 39 0.18 -9.68 -5.68
CA TYR A 39 0.03 -10.83 -4.77
C TYR A 39 -1.37 -10.89 -4.15
N LEU A 40 -1.94 -9.74 -3.73
CA LEU A 40 -3.30 -9.70 -3.16
C LEU A 40 -4.40 -10.12 -4.15
N GLU A 41 -4.16 -9.97 -5.45
CA GLU A 41 -5.07 -10.44 -6.51
C GLU A 41 -4.95 -11.95 -6.77
N GLY A 42 -3.86 -12.59 -6.32
CA GLY A 42 -3.63 -14.02 -6.42
C GLY A 42 -4.37 -14.85 -5.36
N GLU A 43 -4.44 -16.16 -5.57
CA GLU A 43 -5.17 -17.08 -4.68
C GLU A 43 -4.59 -17.14 -3.26
N SER A 44 -3.27 -17.08 -3.14
CA SER A 44 -2.58 -17.17 -1.84
C SER A 44 -2.39 -15.81 -1.17
N GLY A 45 -2.59 -14.71 -1.90
CA GLY A 45 -2.82 -13.38 -1.35
C GLY A 45 -1.68 -12.85 -0.47
N PHE A 46 -2.08 -12.25 0.63
CA PHE A 46 -1.20 -11.68 1.64
C PHE A 46 -0.23 -12.71 2.25
N THR A 47 -0.68 -13.95 2.45
CA THR A 47 0.15 -15.01 3.05
C THR A 47 1.36 -15.32 2.18
N GLU A 48 1.18 -15.42 0.87
CA GLU A 48 2.28 -15.64 -0.08
C GLU A 48 3.24 -14.45 -0.11
N PHE A 49 2.71 -13.22 -0.08
CA PHE A 49 3.54 -12.02 -0.04
C PHE A 49 4.44 -11.98 1.19
N ILE A 50 3.92 -12.35 2.37
CA ILE A 50 4.72 -12.38 3.61
C ILE A 50 5.72 -13.54 3.61
N ASN A 51 5.40 -14.67 2.99
CA ASN A 51 6.35 -15.77 2.84
C ASN A 51 7.56 -15.37 1.99
N ASP A 52 7.34 -14.65 0.89
CA ASP A 52 8.40 -14.20 -0.02
C ASP A 52 9.16 -12.96 0.51
N PHE A 53 8.44 -12.07 1.21
CA PHE A 53 8.96 -10.81 1.74
C PHE A 53 8.69 -10.64 3.24
N PRO A 54 9.24 -11.51 4.11
CA PRO A 54 8.93 -11.50 5.54
C PRO A 54 9.33 -10.17 6.21
N TYR A 55 10.39 -9.53 5.71
CA TYR A 55 10.84 -8.21 6.20
C TYR A 55 9.88 -7.06 5.86
N LEU A 56 8.89 -7.27 4.97
CA LEU A 56 7.89 -6.28 4.62
C LEU A 56 6.59 -6.39 5.43
N GLU A 57 6.45 -7.36 6.35
CA GLU A 57 5.20 -7.59 7.08
C GLU A 57 4.65 -6.32 7.75
N SER A 58 5.49 -5.60 8.50
CA SER A 58 5.07 -4.37 9.18
C SER A 58 4.61 -3.29 8.17
N GLN A 59 5.31 -3.14 7.05
CA GLN A 59 4.95 -2.16 6.03
C GLN A 59 3.68 -2.56 5.27
N ALA A 60 3.51 -3.84 4.96
CA ALA A 60 2.35 -4.39 4.28
C ALA A 60 1.08 -4.23 5.12
N ILE A 61 1.16 -4.52 6.44
CA ILE A 61 0.07 -4.25 7.38
C ILE A 61 -0.29 -2.76 7.38
N LYS A 62 0.70 -1.86 7.42
CA LYS A 62 0.45 -0.41 7.35
C LYS A 62 -0.22 0.00 6.04
N VAL A 63 0.08 -0.64 4.91
CA VAL A 63 -0.64 -0.40 3.65
C VAL A 63 -2.12 -0.74 3.82
N LEU A 64 -2.43 -1.94 4.32
CA LEU A 64 -3.81 -2.39 4.55
C LEU A 64 -4.56 -1.48 5.53
N GLU A 65 -3.95 -1.10 6.65
CA GLU A 65 -4.55 -0.17 7.61
C GLU A 65 -4.93 1.18 6.98
N ASN A 66 -4.06 1.72 6.12
CA ASN A 66 -4.31 3.00 5.46
C ASN A 66 -5.38 2.90 4.38
N LEU A 67 -5.43 1.78 3.66
CA LEU A 67 -6.52 1.47 2.74
C LEU A 67 -7.86 1.40 3.48
N THR A 68 -7.93 0.67 4.59
CA THR A 68 -9.13 0.56 5.42
C THR A 68 -9.56 1.92 5.96
N LYS A 69 -8.65 2.71 6.53
CA LYS A 69 -8.95 4.07 7.03
C LYS A 69 -9.48 4.98 5.92
N MET A 70 -8.86 4.91 4.73
CA MET A 70 -9.30 5.68 3.58
C MET A 70 -10.71 5.27 3.14
N MET A 71 -10.98 3.97 3.01
CA MET A 71 -12.29 3.45 2.64
C MET A 71 -13.37 3.90 3.63
N LEU A 72 -13.15 3.71 4.94
CA LEU A 72 -14.09 4.12 5.98
C LEU A 72 -14.33 5.64 6.00
N SER A 73 -13.30 6.44 5.73
CA SER A 73 -13.45 7.91 5.65
C SER A 73 -14.29 8.36 4.46
N LEU A 74 -14.31 7.59 3.37
CA LEU A 74 -15.16 7.87 2.21
C LEU A 74 -16.62 7.56 2.50
N GLU A 75 -16.90 6.47 3.21
CA GLU A 75 -18.26 6.08 3.62
C GLU A 75 -18.90 7.11 4.57
N SER A 76 -18.15 7.59 5.56
CA SER A 76 -18.64 8.62 6.50
C SER A 76 -18.95 9.95 5.81
N ASN A 77 -18.21 10.33 4.78
CA ASN A 77 -18.46 11.56 4.01
C ASN A 77 -19.67 11.44 3.08
N ASN A 78 -19.97 10.23 2.57
CA ASN A 78 -21.11 10.01 1.70
C ASN A 78 -22.45 10.00 2.46
N ASN A 79 -22.44 9.55 3.73
CA ASN A 79 -23.64 9.53 4.57
C ASN A 79 -24.08 10.92 5.08
N ALA A 80 -23.24 11.96 4.94
CA ALA A 80 -23.58 13.33 5.33
C ALA A 80 -24.45 14.08 4.31
N TYR A 81 -24.67 13.52 3.11
CA TYR A 81 -25.47 14.12 2.03
C TYR A 81 -26.83 13.42 1.80
N THR A 82 -27.15 12.39 2.59
CA THR A 82 -28.40 11.62 2.51
C THR A 82 -29.33 11.80 3.72
N ALA A 83 -29.04 12.74 4.63
CA ALA A 83 -29.88 13.09 5.79
C ALA A 83 -30.54 14.46 5.64
#